data_AF-A0A7X9EIU9-F1
#
_entry.id   AF-A0A7X9EIU9-F1
#
_cell.length_a   1.000
_cell.length_b   1.000
_cell.length_c   1.000
_cell.angle_alpha   90.00
_cell.angle_beta   90.00
_cell.angle_gamma   90.00
#
_symmetry.space_group_name_H-M   'P 1'
#
loop_
_entity.id
_entity.type
_entity.pdbx_description
1 polymer ?
#
loop_
_entity_poly.entity_id
_entity_poly.type
_entity_poly.pdbx_seq_one_letter_code
_entity_poly.pdbx_strand_id
1 'polypeptide(L)'
;MEPKEKEVKGLEYREIQCGRFAEAVDCVVDSVEDNSFCLVDIDGTLITNQFVKLPFVCHFADSHISSDIQESFSKLAGVFDSGNLALVTNRNGFERLVWNSNTVLDNAKSLLSKNGIENSLYTFLNKQVHWLFSDRSNQLVEQIASCVDAESVFTLYSIEDFSYVSLNRDSFLNEIGKRLKDELGLDIRIVNYVIKG
;
A
#
# COMPACT_ATOMS: atom_id res chain seq x y z
N MET A 1 -27.96 6.35 -8.03
CA MET A 1 -27.02 7.09 -8.90
C MET A 1 -25.71 7.10 -8.15
N GLU A 2 -24.79 6.21 -8.50
CA GLU A 2 -23.41 6.35 -8.06
C GLU A 2 -22.84 7.63 -8.68
N PRO A 3 -22.15 8.48 -7.92
CA PRO A 3 -21.49 9.64 -8.50
C PRO A 3 -20.42 9.13 -9.47
N LYS A 4 -20.55 9.47 -10.76
CA LYS A 4 -19.46 9.27 -11.73
C LYS A 4 -18.27 10.08 -11.24
N GLU A 5 -17.18 9.41 -10.86
CA GLU A 5 -15.93 10.09 -10.55
C GLU A 5 -15.56 10.98 -11.72
N LYS A 6 -15.39 12.29 -11.45
CA LYS A 6 -14.91 13.22 -12.45
C LYS A 6 -13.45 12.87 -12.75
N GLU A 7 -13.16 12.63 -14.01
CA GLU A 7 -11.80 12.50 -14.52
C GLU A 7 -11.00 13.75 -14.13
N VAL A 8 -9.94 13.57 -13.34
CA VAL A 8 -9.07 14.64 -12.88
C VAL A 8 -7.94 14.78 -13.89
N LYS A 9 -7.87 15.91 -14.59
CA LYS A 9 -6.84 16.15 -15.60
C LYS A 9 -5.45 16.01 -14.97
N GLY A 10 -4.58 15.20 -15.57
CA GLY A 10 -3.23 14.96 -15.06
C GLY A 10 -3.17 14.04 -13.83
N LEU A 11 -4.21 13.22 -13.62
CA LEU A 11 -4.21 12.05 -12.75
C LEU A 11 -4.58 10.84 -13.61
N GLU A 12 -3.67 9.87 -13.71
CA GLU A 12 -3.87 8.63 -14.45
C GLU A 12 -3.93 7.45 -13.47
N TYR A 13 -4.89 6.55 -13.62
CA TYR A 13 -4.97 5.30 -12.85
C TYR A 13 -4.94 4.11 -13.78
N ARG A 14 -4.09 3.13 -13.47
CA ARG A 14 -4.01 1.85 -14.17
C ARG A 14 -3.95 0.71 -13.17
N GLU A 15 -4.77 -0.32 -13.39
CA GLU A 15 -4.74 -1.57 -12.63
C GLU A 15 -4.13 -2.70 -13.49
N ILE A 16 -3.25 -3.49 -12.89
CA ILE A 16 -2.60 -4.66 -13.49
C ILE A 16 -2.85 -5.85 -12.57
N GLN A 17 -3.32 -6.95 -13.13
CA GLN A 17 -3.63 -8.17 -12.36
C GLN A 17 -2.40 -9.08 -12.32
N CYS A 18 -2.05 -9.56 -11.13
CA CYS A 18 -0.92 -10.45 -10.88
C CYS A 18 -1.40 -11.74 -10.20
N GLY A 19 -0.71 -12.86 -10.44
CA GLY A 19 -1.02 -14.13 -9.80
C GLY A 19 -0.47 -14.25 -8.38
N ARG A 20 0.60 -13.52 -8.04
CA ARG A 20 1.26 -13.56 -6.72
C ARG A 20 2.08 -12.31 -6.44
N PHE A 21 2.46 -12.10 -5.18
CA PHE A 21 3.26 -10.96 -4.74
C PHE A 21 4.60 -10.83 -5.50
N ALA A 22 5.32 -11.94 -5.67
CA ALA A 22 6.59 -11.94 -6.39
C ALA A 22 6.46 -11.45 -7.85
N GLU A 23 5.36 -11.78 -8.53
CA GLU A 23 5.11 -11.31 -9.91
C GLU A 23 4.84 -9.80 -9.94
N ALA A 24 4.06 -9.29 -8.98
CA ALA A 24 3.85 -7.85 -8.85
C ALA A 24 5.17 -7.11 -8.58
N VAL A 25 6.02 -7.66 -7.70
CA VAL A 25 7.36 -7.12 -7.43
C VAL A 25 8.21 -7.10 -8.70
N ASP A 26 8.25 -8.19 -9.46
CA ASP A 26 9.02 -8.27 -10.70
C ASP A 26 8.58 -7.17 -11.68
N CYS A 27 7.28 -6.96 -11.85
CA CYS A 27 6.76 -5.88 -12.70
C CYS A 27 7.14 -4.48 -12.20
N VAL A 28 7.08 -4.21 -10.89
CA VAL A 28 7.51 -2.92 -10.34
C VAL A 28 9.01 -2.71 -10.57
N VAL A 29 9.84 -3.71 -10.27
CA VAL A 29 11.29 -3.66 -10.47
C VAL A 29 11.68 -3.37 -11.92
N ASP A 30 10.96 -3.97 -12.88
CA ASP A 30 11.21 -3.78 -14.31
C ASP A 30 10.72 -2.42 -14.84
N SER A 31 9.90 -1.70 -14.06
CA SER A 31 9.23 -0.47 -14.52
C SER A 31 9.46 0.75 -13.62
N VAL A 32 10.22 0.62 -12.54
CA VAL A 32 10.45 1.69 -11.55
C VAL A 32 11.08 2.92 -12.23
N GLU A 33 10.53 4.09 -11.91
CA GLU A 33 10.99 5.40 -12.39
C GLU A 33 11.68 6.14 -11.22
N ASP A 34 12.63 7.04 -11.52
CA ASP A 34 13.38 7.77 -10.47
C ASP A 34 12.45 8.56 -9.53
N ASN A 35 11.45 9.25 -10.08
CA ASN A 35 10.47 10.01 -9.30
C ASN A 35 9.23 9.16 -8.96
N SER A 36 9.43 8.16 -8.10
CA SER A 36 8.36 7.23 -7.74
C SER A 36 8.35 6.81 -6.26
N PHE A 37 7.19 6.31 -5.84
CA PHE A 37 6.95 5.78 -4.50
C PHE A 37 6.10 4.52 -4.59
N CYS A 38 6.35 3.54 -3.72
CA CYS A 38 5.57 2.31 -3.67
C CYS A 38 4.82 2.12 -2.35
N LEU A 39 3.53 1.80 -2.46
CA LEU A 39 2.69 1.34 -1.37
C LEU A 39 2.51 -0.17 -1.46
N VAL A 40 2.72 -0.88 -0.36
CA VAL A 40 2.46 -2.31 -0.27
C VAL A 40 1.43 -2.54 0.83
N ASP A 41 0.24 -3.02 0.45
CA ASP A 41 -0.73 -3.45 1.47
C ASP A 41 -0.13 -4.59 2.30
N ILE A 42 -0.61 -4.82 3.52
CA ILE A 42 -0.14 -5.94 4.35
C ILE A 42 -1.05 -7.16 4.19
N ASP A 43 -2.36 -6.93 4.09
CA ASP A 43 -3.37 -7.95 4.25
C ASP A 43 -3.70 -8.64 2.91
N GLY A 44 -3.31 -9.90 2.76
CA GLY A 44 -3.50 -10.67 1.52
C GLY A 44 -2.34 -10.58 0.54
N THR A 45 -1.40 -9.67 0.77
CA THR A 45 -0.16 -9.49 0.02
C THR A 45 1.02 -10.12 0.78
N LEU A 46 1.40 -9.53 1.92
CA LEU A 46 2.51 -9.98 2.76
C LEU A 46 2.08 -11.12 3.69
N ILE A 47 0.84 -11.08 4.14
CA ILE A 47 0.22 -12.14 4.94
C ILE A 47 -0.90 -12.73 4.10
N THR A 48 -0.60 -13.85 3.44
CA THR A 48 -1.49 -14.52 2.48
C THR A 48 -2.51 -15.44 3.15
N ASN A 49 -2.32 -15.75 4.44
CA ASN A 49 -3.26 -16.55 5.21
C ASN A 49 -4.60 -15.80 5.39
N GLN A 50 -5.60 -16.16 4.58
CA GLN A 50 -6.91 -15.51 4.57
C GLN A 50 -7.63 -15.57 5.93
N PHE A 51 -7.31 -16.55 6.80
CA PHE A 51 -7.87 -16.63 8.14
C PHE A 51 -7.44 -15.48 9.05
N VAL A 52 -6.32 -14.81 8.75
CA VAL A 52 -5.87 -13.60 9.46
C VAL A 52 -6.83 -12.41 9.23
N LYS A 53 -7.65 -12.45 8.17
CA LYS A 53 -8.67 -11.45 7.85
C LYS A 53 -10.04 -11.74 8.48
N LEU A 54 -10.20 -12.82 9.25
CA LEU A 54 -11.47 -13.19 9.88
C LEU A 54 -11.51 -12.80 11.37
N PRO A 55 -12.59 -12.14 11.84
CA PRO A 55 -12.73 -11.75 13.24
C PRO A 55 -12.62 -12.96 14.15
N PHE A 56 -11.89 -12.82 15.27
CA PHE A 56 -11.62 -13.86 16.27
C PHE A 56 -10.78 -15.06 15.78
N VAL A 57 -10.98 -15.53 14.54
CA VAL A 57 -10.22 -16.64 13.93
C VAL A 57 -8.76 -16.26 13.71
N CYS A 58 -8.50 -15.00 13.39
CA CYS A 58 -7.15 -14.46 13.18
C CYS A 58 -6.19 -14.63 14.37
N HIS A 59 -6.69 -14.86 15.59
CA HIS A 59 -5.85 -15.16 16.76
C HIS A 59 -5.21 -16.55 16.72
N PHE A 60 -5.77 -17.46 15.93
CA PHE A 60 -5.27 -18.82 15.74
C PHE A 60 -4.61 -19.03 14.38
N ALA A 61 -4.64 -17.98 13.54
CA ALA A 61 -4.06 -18.00 12.21
C ALA A 61 -2.61 -17.56 12.26
N ASP A 62 -1.75 -18.27 11.53
CA ASP A 62 -0.36 -17.85 11.36
C ASP A 62 -0.30 -16.55 10.55
N SER A 63 0.28 -15.51 11.16
CA SER A 63 0.54 -14.21 10.57
C SER A 63 1.99 -14.06 10.09
N HIS A 64 2.75 -15.16 10.07
CA HIS A 64 4.11 -15.19 9.59
C HIS A 64 4.20 -14.79 8.12
N ILE A 65 5.17 -13.94 7.80
CA ILE A 65 5.51 -13.57 6.42
C ILE A 65 6.50 -14.62 5.93
N SER A 66 6.13 -15.41 4.93
CA SER A 66 6.96 -16.50 4.41
C SER A 66 8.26 -16.01 3.79
N SER A 67 9.28 -16.87 3.70
CA SER A 67 10.62 -16.49 3.24
C SER A 67 10.64 -15.99 1.79
N ASP A 68 9.82 -16.56 0.91
CA ASP A 68 9.67 -16.13 -0.49
C ASP A 68 9.06 -14.72 -0.61
N ILE A 69 8.11 -14.38 0.26
CA ILE A 69 7.56 -13.02 0.36
C ILE A 69 8.61 -12.06 0.93
N GLN A 70 9.35 -12.47 1.96
CA GLN A 70 10.45 -11.65 2.51
C GLN A 70 11.52 -11.37 1.45
N GLU A 71 11.92 -12.37 0.66
CA GLU A 71 12.89 -12.22 -0.43
C GLU A 71 12.36 -11.29 -1.53
N SER A 72 11.10 -11.46 -1.93
CA SER A 72 10.45 -10.59 -2.91
C SER A 72 10.37 -9.15 -2.39
N PHE A 73 10.02 -8.95 -1.12
CA PHE A 73 9.99 -7.63 -0.52
C PHE A 73 11.39 -7.00 -0.45
N SER A 74 12.43 -7.77 -0.12
CA SER A 74 13.82 -7.29 -0.14
C SER A 74 14.26 -6.87 -1.54
N LYS A 75 13.85 -7.61 -2.58
CA LYS A 75 14.08 -7.21 -3.97
C LYS A 75 13.40 -5.88 -4.28
N LEU A 76 12.14 -5.71 -3.87
CA LEU A 76 11.39 -4.47 -4.03
C LEU A 76 12.06 -3.30 -3.29
N ALA A 77 12.42 -3.49 -2.02
CA ALA A 77 13.10 -2.48 -1.21
C ALA A 77 14.44 -2.05 -1.82
N GLY A 78 15.15 -2.96 -2.49
CA GLY A 78 16.43 -2.66 -3.12
C GLY A 78 16.37 -1.77 -4.36
N VAL A 79 15.18 -1.50 -4.92
CA VAL A 79 15.03 -0.62 -6.10
C VAL A 79 14.42 0.75 -5.79
N PHE A 80 13.95 0.96 -4.56
CA PHE A 80 13.47 2.26 -4.11
C PHE A 80 14.50 2.91 -3.20
N ASP A 81 14.66 4.22 -3.34
CA ASP A 81 15.45 5.00 -2.39
C ASP A 81 14.85 4.92 -0.97
N SER A 82 15.72 5.12 0.02
CA SER A 82 15.34 5.05 1.43
C SER A 82 14.21 6.03 1.74
N GLY A 83 13.02 5.51 2.02
CA GLY A 83 11.83 6.31 2.32
C GLY A 83 10.75 6.25 1.24
N ASN A 84 11.07 5.77 0.03
CA ASN A 84 10.15 5.73 -1.12
C ASN A 84 9.33 4.43 -1.22
N LEU A 85 9.27 3.68 -0.12
CA LEU A 85 8.50 2.44 0.02
C LEU A 85 7.83 2.42 1.38
N ALA A 86 6.52 2.15 1.41
CA ALA A 86 5.76 2.05 2.65
C ALA A 86 4.82 0.84 2.70
N LEU A 87 4.69 0.28 3.90
CA LEU A 87 3.65 -0.69 4.22
C LEU A 87 2.38 0.04 4.68
N VAL A 88 1.24 -0.35 4.13
CA VAL A 88 -0.07 0.27 4.41
C VAL A 88 -1.08 -0.78 4.86
N THR A 89 -1.98 -0.44 5.78
CA THR A 89 -3.08 -1.33 6.21
C THR A 89 -4.25 -0.56 6.83
N ASN A 90 -5.43 -1.18 6.78
CA ASN A 90 -6.60 -0.75 7.55
C ASN A 90 -6.52 -1.14 9.03
N ARG A 91 -5.68 -2.12 9.40
CA ARG A 91 -5.53 -2.57 10.79
C ARG A 91 -5.09 -1.43 11.68
N ASN A 92 -5.55 -1.44 12.92
CA ASN A 92 -5.05 -0.57 13.98
C ASN A 92 -4.59 -1.41 15.19
N GLY A 93 -3.68 -0.86 15.98
CA GLY A 93 -3.15 -1.52 17.19
C GLY A 93 -4.11 -1.51 18.39
N PHE A 94 -5.31 -0.94 18.25
CA PHE A 94 -6.31 -0.83 19.31
C PHE A 94 -7.32 -1.99 19.28
N GLU A 95 -7.61 -2.55 18.11
CA GLU A 95 -8.61 -3.62 17.93
C GLU A 95 -8.07 -5.03 18.25
N ARG A 96 -7.42 -5.16 19.41
CA ARG A 96 -6.73 -6.39 19.83
C ARG A 96 -7.66 -7.55 20.17
N LEU A 97 -8.90 -7.25 20.55
CA LEU A 97 -9.87 -8.26 20.97
C LEU A 97 -10.49 -8.99 19.77
N VAL A 98 -10.79 -8.24 18.71
CA VAL A 98 -11.45 -8.78 17.51
C VAL A 98 -10.41 -9.24 16.48
N TRP A 99 -9.24 -8.58 16.45
CA TRP A 99 -8.20 -8.80 15.45
C TRP A 99 -6.83 -9.04 16.07
N ASN A 100 -6.04 -9.96 15.49
CA ASN A 100 -4.62 -10.17 15.84
C ASN A 100 -3.71 -9.09 15.21
N SER A 101 -4.10 -7.82 15.32
CA SER A 101 -3.44 -6.72 14.62
C SER A 101 -2.03 -6.46 15.13
N ASN A 102 -1.72 -6.67 16.41
CA ASN A 102 -0.37 -6.42 16.94
C ASN A 102 0.67 -7.34 16.28
N THR A 103 0.41 -8.65 16.24
CA THR A 103 1.36 -9.61 15.67
C THR A 103 1.61 -9.34 14.19
N VAL A 104 0.54 -9.01 13.44
CA VAL A 104 0.63 -8.59 12.04
C VAL A 104 1.51 -7.33 11.89
N LEU A 105 1.25 -6.30 12.69
CA LEU A 105 1.99 -5.04 12.64
C LEU A 105 3.45 -5.21 13.08
N ASP A 106 3.73 -6.08 14.06
CA ASP A 106 5.08 -6.36 14.52
C ASP A 106 5.89 -7.13 13.47
N ASN A 107 5.26 -8.09 12.77
CA ASN A 107 5.88 -8.78 11.64
C ASN A 107 6.19 -7.81 10.49
N ALA A 108 5.26 -6.89 10.18
CA ALA A 108 5.46 -5.85 9.17
C ALA A 108 6.61 -4.89 9.55
N LYS A 109 6.68 -4.43 10.80
CA LYS A 109 7.80 -3.62 11.31
C LYS A 109 9.13 -4.37 11.24
N SER A 110 9.13 -5.66 11.58
CA SER A 110 10.33 -6.49 11.49
C SER A 110 10.82 -6.61 10.05
N LEU A 111 9.92 -6.78 9.09
CA LEU A 111 10.24 -6.83 7.67
C LEU A 111 10.87 -5.51 7.18
N LEU A 112 10.28 -4.36 7.54
CA LEU A 112 10.83 -3.04 7.23
C LEU A 112 12.23 -2.87 7.83
N SER A 113 12.38 -3.18 9.12
CA SER A 113 13.66 -3.06 9.84
C SER A 113 14.77 -3.92 9.23
N LYS A 114 14.45 -5.14 8.78
CA LYS A 114 15.40 -6.03 8.09
C LYS A 114 15.92 -5.44 6.77
N ASN A 115 15.16 -4.54 6.16
CA ASN A 115 15.50 -3.87 4.90
C ASN A 115 16.01 -2.44 5.11
N GLY A 116 16.30 -2.04 6.36
CA GLY A 116 16.81 -0.70 6.67
C GLY A 116 15.78 0.42 6.47
N ILE A 117 14.50 0.09 6.41
CA ILE A 117 13.42 1.07 6.24
C ILE A 117 12.82 1.37 7.60
N GLU A 118 12.90 2.63 8.02
CA GLU A 118 12.34 3.10 9.29
C GLU A 118 11.12 4.00 9.04
N ASN A 119 10.16 3.98 9.97
CA ASN A 119 8.98 4.85 9.98
C ASN A 119 8.02 4.74 8.78
N SER A 120 8.20 3.79 7.85
CA SER A 120 7.32 3.60 6.68
C SER A 120 6.19 2.58 6.90
N LEU A 121 5.52 2.62 8.05
CA LEU A 121 4.34 1.79 8.35
C LEU A 121 3.14 2.67 8.68
N TYR A 122 2.14 2.67 7.79
CA TYR A 122 0.92 3.46 7.92
C TYR A 122 -0.26 2.57 8.21
N THR A 123 -0.83 2.75 9.40
CA THR A 123 -1.93 1.95 9.92
C THR A 123 -3.21 2.77 10.01
N PHE A 124 -4.35 2.09 10.15
CA PHE A 124 -5.64 2.74 10.37
C PHE A 124 -6.05 3.72 9.27
N LEU A 125 -5.71 3.39 8.02
CA LEU A 125 -6.03 4.22 6.86
C LEU A 125 -7.52 4.18 6.49
N ASN A 126 -8.24 3.15 6.93
CA ASN A 126 -9.67 2.96 6.67
C ASN A 126 -10.02 3.20 5.20
N LYS A 127 -9.30 2.54 4.30
CA LYS A 127 -9.35 2.71 2.84
C LYS A 127 -10.78 2.68 2.27
N GLN A 128 -11.72 1.96 2.90
CA GLN A 128 -13.14 1.92 2.47
C GLN A 128 -13.92 3.21 2.76
N VAL A 129 -13.52 4.00 3.75
CA VAL A 129 -14.16 5.25 4.20
C VAL A 129 -13.11 6.31 4.51
N HIS A 130 -12.12 6.41 3.63
CA HIS A 130 -10.93 7.27 3.76
C HIS A 130 -11.21 8.75 4.10
N TRP A 131 -12.38 9.29 3.76
CA TRP A 131 -12.80 10.65 4.13
C TRP A 131 -13.05 10.84 5.64
N LEU A 132 -13.28 9.76 6.40
CA LEU A 132 -13.55 9.83 7.84
C LEU A 132 -12.29 9.92 8.70
N PHE A 133 -11.10 9.65 8.15
CA PHE A 133 -9.85 9.53 8.91
C PHE A 133 -8.68 10.24 8.21
N SER A 134 -8.90 11.51 7.86
CA SER A 134 -7.97 12.34 7.09
C SER A 134 -6.55 12.39 7.66
N ASP A 135 -6.39 12.45 8.98
CA ASP A 135 -5.11 12.76 9.61
C ASP A 135 -4.01 11.72 9.33
N ARG A 136 -4.37 10.43 9.18
CA ARG A 136 -3.40 9.37 8.87
C ARG A 136 -3.06 9.33 7.39
N SER A 137 -4.06 9.54 6.54
CA SER A 137 -3.84 9.75 5.11
C SER A 137 -3.01 11.02 4.86
N ASN A 138 -3.12 12.05 5.71
CA ASN A 138 -2.27 13.25 5.65
C ASN A 138 -0.81 12.91 5.89
N GLN A 139 -0.51 12.15 6.95
CA GLN A 139 0.87 11.71 7.24
C GLN A 139 1.48 10.90 6.09
N LEU A 140 0.65 10.08 5.41
CA LEU A 140 1.09 9.33 4.23
C LEU A 140 1.38 10.27 3.05
N VAL A 141 0.47 11.20 2.76
CA VAL A 141 0.65 12.19 1.68
C VAL A 141 1.88 13.06 1.93
N GLU A 142 2.06 13.58 3.16
CA GLU A 142 3.21 14.40 3.55
C GLU A 142 4.53 13.64 3.37
N GLN A 143 4.57 12.35 3.73
CA GLN A 143 5.75 11.52 3.51
C GLN A 143 6.04 11.36 2.01
N ILE A 144 5.03 10.99 1.23
CA ILE A 144 5.19 10.81 -0.21
C ILE A 144 5.67 12.12 -0.85
N ALA A 145 5.06 13.25 -0.47
CA ALA A 145 5.44 14.58 -0.94
C ALA A 145 6.89 14.94 -0.58
N SER A 146 7.38 14.52 0.59
CA SER A 146 8.77 14.76 1.01
C SER A 146 9.82 13.97 0.23
N CYS A 147 9.39 12.90 -0.45
CA CYS A 147 10.22 12.01 -1.26
C CYS A 147 10.25 12.40 -2.75
N VAL A 148 9.46 13.40 -3.15
CA VAL A 148 9.29 13.77 -4.56
C VAL A 148 10.39 14.75 -4.97
N ASP A 149 11.04 14.44 -6.10
CA ASP A 149 11.95 15.36 -6.77
C ASP A 149 11.19 16.33 -7.69
N ALA A 150 11.85 17.42 -8.10
CA ALA A 150 11.26 18.51 -8.91
C ALA A 150 10.97 18.13 -10.38
N GLU A 151 10.55 16.89 -10.63
CA GLU A 151 10.17 16.34 -11.92
C GLU A 151 8.71 16.62 -12.26
N SER A 152 8.38 16.62 -13.55
CA SER A 152 7.04 16.98 -14.04
C SER A 152 5.96 15.92 -13.79
N VAL A 153 6.37 14.65 -13.64
CA VAL A 153 5.48 13.50 -13.45
C VAL A 153 5.99 12.68 -12.28
N PHE A 154 5.07 12.24 -11.43
CA PHE A 154 5.32 11.37 -10.29
C PHE A 154 4.53 10.07 -10.41
N THR A 155 5.18 8.93 -10.21
CA THR A 155 4.53 7.62 -10.28
C THR A 155 4.34 7.00 -8.90
N LEU A 156 3.09 6.76 -8.53
CA LEU A 156 2.68 6.03 -7.33
C LEU A 156 2.39 4.56 -7.70
N TYR A 157 3.29 3.68 -7.33
CA TYR A 157 3.05 2.24 -7.39
C TYR A 157 2.25 1.78 -6.17
N SER A 158 1.39 0.79 -6.38
CA SER A 158 0.67 0.12 -5.31
C SER A 158 0.68 -1.40 -5.56
N ILE A 159 0.88 -2.20 -4.52
CA ILE A 159 0.70 -3.66 -4.55
C ILE A 159 -0.36 -4.03 -3.51
N GLU A 160 -1.51 -4.52 -3.96
CA GLU A 160 -2.65 -4.86 -3.10
C GLU A 160 -3.20 -6.25 -3.42
N ASP A 161 -3.98 -6.81 -2.50
CA ASP A 161 -4.72 -8.05 -2.73
C ASP A 161 -6.13 -7.76 -3.25
N PHE A 162 -6.65 -8.65 -4.09
CA PHE A 162 -8.05 -8.67 -4.49
C PHE A 162 -8.92 -9.14 -3.31
N SER A 163 -9.18 -8.22 -2.40
CA SER A 163 -10.03 -8.48 -1.25
C SER A 163 -11.50 -8.19 -1.57
N TYR A 164 -12.39 -9.15 -1.31
CA TYR A 164 -13.84 -8.99 -1.47
C TYR A 164 -14.44 -7.91 -0.56
N VAL A 165 -13.73 -7.51 0.51
CA VAL A 165 -14.12 -6.41 1.40
C VAL A 165 -13.61 -5.03 0.94
N SER A 166 -12.87 -4.96 -0.17
CA SER A 166 -12.38 -3.71 -0.76
C SER A 166 -13.03 -3.51 -2.13
N LEU A 167 -14.32 -3.13 -2.12
CA LEU A 167 -15.10 -2.91 -3.34
C LEU A 167 -14.70 -1.63 -4.10
N ASN A 168 -13.96 -0.72 -3.45
CA ASN A 168 -13.55 0.59 -3.99
C ASN A 168 -12.03 0.81 -3.80
N ARG A 169 -11.20 -0.10 -4.33
CA ARG A 169 -9.73 -0.03 -4.18
C ARG A 169 -9.13 1.20 -4.86
N ASP A 170 -9.68 1.56 -6.01
CA ASP A 170 -9.29 2.74 -6.78
C ASP A 170 -9.58 4.04 -6.02
N SER A 171 -10.69 4.14 -5.30
CA SER A 171 -11.06 5.37 -4.58
C SER A 171 -9.98 5.86 -3.61
N PHE A 172 -9.38 4.97 -2.80
CA PHE A 172 -8.33 5.35 -1.87
C PHE A 172 -7.10 5.88 -2.61
N LEU A 173 -6.61 5.15 -3.61
CA LEU A 173 -5.44 5.55 -4.38
C LEU A 173 -5.69 6.83 -5.19
N ASN A 174 -6.87 6.96 -5.81
CA ASN A 174 -7.27 8.17 -6.53
C ASN A 174 -7.36 9.38 -5.60
N GLU A 175 -7.83 9.23 -4.36
CA GLU A 175 -7.84 10.33 -3.39
C GLU A 175 -6.43 10.74 -2.99
N ILE A 176 -5.54 9.79 -2.69
CA ILE A 176 -4.13 10.08 -2.44
C ILE A 176 -3.51 10.78 -3.65
N GLY A 177 -3.77 10.31 -4.86
CA GLY A 177 -3.28 10.92 -6.10
C GLY A 177 -3.79 12.35 -6.32
N LYS A 178 -5.07 12.62 -6.07
CA LYS A 178 -5.64 13.98 -6.14
C LYS A 178 -4.94 14.91 -5.15
N ARG A 179 -4.74 14.45 -3.92
CA ARG A 179 -4.09 15.24 -2.87
C ARG A 179 -2.63 15.53 -3.18
N LEU A 180 -1.89 14.52 -3.65
CA LEU A 180 -0.51 14.71 -4.12
C LEU A 180 -0.45 15.68 -5.28
N LYS A 181 -1.39 15.61 -6.22
CA LYS A 181 -1.48 16.58 -7.31
C LYS A 181 -1.70 18.00 -6.79
N ASP A 182 -2.64 18.18 -5.86
CA ASP A 182 -2.96 19.49 -5.30
C ASP A 182 -1.79 20.07 -4.50
N GLU A 183 -1.03 19.21 -3.79
CA GLU A 183 0.11 19.60 -2.95
C GLU A 183 1.39 19.87 -3.75
N LEU A 184 1.68 19.04 -4.76
CA LEU A 184 2.92 19.07 -5.54
C LEU A 184 2.80 19.85 -6.85
N GLY A 185 1.58 20.00 -7.38
CA GLY A 185 1.33 20.60 -8.70
C GLY A 185 1.79 19.75 -9.89
N LEU A 186 2.10 18.46 -9.66
CA LEU A 186 2.62 17.53 -10.66
C LEU A 186 1.53 16.70 -11.33
N ASP A 187 1.84 16.09 -12.47
CA ASP A 187 1.02 15.02 -13.01
C ASP A 187 1.31 13.72 -12.26
N ILE A 188 0.24 13.03 -11.84
CA ILE A 188 0.33 11.84 -11.00
C ILE A 188 -0.11 10.64 -11.81
N ARG A 189 0.74 9.61 -11.87
CA ARG A 189 0.40 8.31 -12.44
C ARG A 189 0.31 7.28 -11.33
N ILE A 190 -0.80 6.56 -11.25
CA ILE A 190 -1.00 5.46 -10.31
C ILE A 190 -0.95 4.15 -11.08
N VAL A 191 -0.07 3.24 -10.66
CA VAL A 191 0.00 1.87 -11.18
C VAL A 191 -0.25 0.89 -10.03
N ASN A 192 -1.45 0.31 -10.02
CA ASN A 192 -1.87 -0.64 -8.99
C ASN A 192 -1.75 -2.08 -9.48
N TYR A 193 -0.86 -2.85 -8.86
CA TYR A 193 -0.70 -4.28 -9.06
C TYR A 193 -1.55 -5.06 -8.07
N VAL A 194 -2.56 -5.77 -8.56
CA VAL A 194 -3.56 -6.46 -7.74
C VAL A 194 -3.36 -7.97 -7.82
N ILE A 195 -3.06 -8.58 -6.68
CA ILE A 195 -2.86 -10.03 -6.54
C ILE A 195 -4.24 -10.71 -6.50
N LYS A 196 -4.45 -11.72 -7.33
CA LYS A 196 -5.63 -12.60 -7.20
C LYS A 196 -5.33 -13.70 -6.18
N GLY A 197 -6.00 -13.63 -5.03
CA GLY A 197 -6.03 -14.71 -4.03
C GLY A 197 -6.73 -15.98 -4.49
#